data_AF-A0A7Y5ZFG5-F1
#
_entry.id   AF-A0A7Y5ZFG5-F1
#
_cell.length_a   1.000
_cell.length_b   1.000
_cell.length_c   1.000
_cell.angle_alpha   90.00
_cell.angle_beta   90.00
_cell.angle_gamma   90.00
#
_symmetry.space_group_name_H-M   'P 1'
#
loop_
_entity.id
_entity.type
_entity.pdbx_description
1 polymer ?
#
loop_
_entity_poly.entity_id
_entity_poly.type
_entity_poly.pdbx_seq_one_letter_code
_entity_poly.pdbx_strand_id
1 'polypeptide(L)'
;MRDDRTYATVIAFFAAGLYLALIVAAFGLVSLATDTEVVADPAMGPLVGPVMVGAATLMLLVFLIVLGTRVPADRQRVSPGVALGVGVACYAVYAAAGAVAGSLADPGGPLRYVLFAFAQLGGWPAITAGIAAFVVTLLFQLVLVGRFRQRGRPRWPWERDDDE
;
A
#
# COMPACT_ATOMS: atom_id res chain seq x y z
N MET A 1 -13.01 -15.03 16.06
CA MET A 1 -12.34 -13.78 16.49
C MET A 1 -10.82 -13.83 16.41
N ARG A 2 -10.12 -14.76 17.09
CA ARG A 2 -8.65 -14.85 17.00
C ARG A 2 -8.19 -15.30 15.60
N ASP A 3 -8.87 -16.29 15.02
CA ASP A 3 -8.58 -16.79 13.67
C ASP A 3 -8.83 -15.75 12.57
N ASP A 4 -9.89 -14.94 12.72
CA ASP A 4 -10.22 -13.87 11.77
C ASP A 4 -9.11 -12.79 11.71
N ARG A 5 -8.52 -12.45 12.87
CA ARG A 5 -7.41 -11.50 12.97
C ARG A 5 -6.13 -12.08 12.40
N THR A 6 -5.83 -13.35 12.66
CA THR A 6 -4.68 -14.04 12.07
C THR A 6 -4.80 -14.08 10.55
N TYR A 7 -5.97 -14.44 10.03
CA TYR A 7 -6.26 -14.46 8.60
C TYR A 7 -6.07 -13.08 7.95
N ALA A 8 -6.65 -12.03 8.56
CA ALA A 8 -6.49 -10.67 8.05
C ALA A 8 -5.02 -10.21 8.05
N THR A 9 -4.26 -10.60 9.06
CA THR A 9 -2.82 -10.28 9.16
C THR A 9 -2.04 -11.00 8.06
N VAL A 10 -2.29 -12.28 7.83
CA VAL A 10 -1.64 -13.05 6.75
C VAL A 10 -1.92 -12.43 5.38
N ILE A 11 -3.17 -12.09 5.09
CA ILE A 11 -3.51 -11.42 3.83
C ILE A 11 -2.82 -10.06 3.73
N ALA A 12 -2.70 -9.31 4.82
CA ALA A 12 -2.02 -8.01 4.80
C ALA A 12 -0.56 -8.15 4.36
N PHE A 13 0.15 -9.20 4.76
CA PHE A 13 1.51 -9.49 4.27
C PHE A 13 1.53 -9.82 2.77
N PHE A 14 0.62 -10.67 2.29
CA PHE A 14 0.51 -10.95 0.86
C PHE A 14 0.17 -9.70 0.04
N ALA A 15 -0.73 -8.85 0.54
CA ALA A 15 -1.10 -7.60 -0.08
C ALA A 15 0.08 -6.60 -0.11
N ALA A 16 0.87 -6.53 0.96
CA ALA A 16 2.09 -5.73 0.98
C ALA A 16 3.14 -6.25 -0.03
N GLY A 17 3.30 -7.58 -0.15
CA GLY A 17 4.14 -8.18 -1.18
C GLY A 17 3.66 -7.87 -2.60
N LEU A 18 2.34 -7.93 -2.84
CA LEU A 18 1.74 -7.54 -4.11
C LEU A 18 2.00 -6.06 -4.41
N TYR A 19 1.84 -5.17 -3.43
CA TYR A 19 2.13 -3.75 -3.58
C TYR A 19 3.58 -3.50 -3.98
N LEU A 20 4.53 -4.14 -3.31
CA LEU A 20 5.95 -4.04 -3.62
C LEU A 20 6.23 -4.50 -5.06
N ALA A 21 5.67 -5.65 -5.45
CA ALA A 21 5.82 -6.18 -6.80
C ALA A 21 5.23 -5.23 -7.86
N LEU A 22 4.05 -4.66 -7.61
CA LEU A 22 3.40 -3.69 -8.49
C LEU A 22 4.23 -2.42 -8.64
N ILE A 23 4.82 -1.91 -7.56
CA ILE A 23 5.71 -0.75 -7.63
C ILE A 23 6.92 -1.05 -8.49
N VAL A 24 7.62 -2.16 -8.24
CA VAL A 24 8.83 -2.52 -8.99
C VAL A 24 8.51 -2.70 -10.48
N ALA A 25 7.40 -3.38 -10.79
CA ALA A 25 6.94 -3.57 -12.16
C ALA A 25 6.54 -2.25 -12.82
N ALA A 26 5.75 -1.41 -12.15
CA ALA A 26 5.31 -0.12 -12.67
C ALA A 26 6.49 0.82 -12.90
N PHE A 27 7.43 0.88 -11.95
CA PHE A 27 8.62 1.71 -12.09
C PHE A 27 9.48 1.24 -13.26
N GLY A 28 9.73 -0.06 -13.39
CA GLY A 28 10.49 -0.62 -14.50
C GLY A 28 9.82 -0.37 -15.85
N LEU A 29 8.51 -0.62 -15.97
CA LEU A 29 7.78 -0.42 -17.23
C LEU A 29 7.65 1.06 -17.62
N VAL A 30 7.33 1.94 -16.68
CA VAL A 30 7.22 3.37 -16.97
C VAL A 30 8.58 3.97 -17.26
N SER A 31 9.62 3.60 -16.53
CA SER A 31 10.99 4.03 -16.81
C SER A 31 11.43 3.64 -18.21
N LEU A 32 11.24 2.36 -18.59
CA LEU A 32 11.54 1.88 -19.96
C LEU A 32 10.71 2.59 -21.04
N ALA A 33 9.43 2.87 -20.77
CA ALA A 33 8.53 3.49 -21.74
C ALA A 33 8.78 4.99 -21.93
N THR A 34 9.25 5.68 -20.89
CA THR A 34 9.42 7.15 -20.89
C THR A 34 10.87 7.60 -20.96
N ASP A 35 11.81 6.65 -20.88
CA ASP A 35 13.26 6.91 -20.77
C ASP A 35 13.57 7.88 -19.61
N THR A 36 12.80 7.76 -18.52
CA THR A 36 12.95 8.59 -17.32
C THR A 36 13.45 7.77 -16.14
N GLU A 37 14.28 8.41 -15.34
CA GLU A 37 14.77 7.86 -14.09
C GLU A 37 13.75 8.06 -12.97
N VAL A 38 13.59 7.04 -12.12
CA VAL A 38 12.71 7.09 -10.93
C VAL A 38 13.23 8.11 -9.92
N VAL A 39 14.57 8.24 -9.84
CA VAL A 39 15.28 9.24 -9.04
C VAL A 39 16.10 10.08 -10.01
N ALA A 40 15.57 11.24 -10.40
CA ALA A 40 16.15 12.07 -11.46
C ALA A 40 17.45 12.78 -11.07
N ASP A 41 17.75 12.91 -9.77
CA ASP A 41 18.93 13.62 -9.28
C ASP A 41 20.06 12.62 -8.94
N PRO A 42 21.17 12.59 -9.71
CA PRO A 42 22.30 11.69 -9.48
C PRO A 42 23.05 11.97 -8.17
N ALA A 43 22.86 13.16 -7.57
CA ALA A 43 23.44 13.48 -6.26
C ALA A 43 22.68 12.79 -5.11
N MET A 44 21.54 12.16 -5.40
CA MET A 44 20.80 11.37 -4.42
C MET A 44 21.47 10.01 -4.25
N GLY A 45 21.72 9.62 -3.00
CA GLY A 45 22.34 8.33 -2.70
C GLY A 45 21.52 7.15 -3.26
N PRO A 46 22.17 6.04 -3.67
CA PRO A 46 21.51 4.91 -4.32
C PRO A 46 20.46 4.21 -3.46
N LEU A 47 20.50 4.43 -2.14
CA LEU A 47 19.56 3.85 -1.18
C LEU A 47 18.25 4.65 -1.03
N VAL A 48 18.16 5.88 -1.57
CA VAL A 48 16.97 6.73 -1.38
C VAL A 48 15.72 6.09 -1.98
N GLY A 49 15.80 5.61 -3.23
CA GLY A 49 14.68 4.93 -3.89
C GLY A 49 14.17 3.70 -3.10
N PRO A 50 15.04 2.73 -2.77
CA PRO A 50 14.67 1.59 -1.93
C PRO A 50 14.08 1.97 -0.57
N VAL A 51 14.62 2.99 0.11
CA VAL A 51 14.10 3.47 1.40
C VAL A 51 12.70 4.06 1.26
N MET A 52 12.45 4.85 0.22
CA MET A 52 11.13 5.44 -0.05
C MET A 52 10.08 4.36 -0.31
N VAL A 53 10.39 3.39 -1.16
CA VAL A 53 9.50 2.25 -1.47
C VAL A 53 9.27 1.40 -0.22
N GLY A 54 10.33 1.14 0.55
CA GLY A 54 10.25 0.38 1.81
C GLY A 54 9.37 1.07 2.85
N ALA A 55 9.52 2.38 3.03
CA ALA A 55 8.70 3.16 3.96
C ALA A 55 7.23 3.19 3.56
N ALA A 56 6.92 3.37 2.27
CA ALA A 56 5.55 3.32 1.77
C ALA A 56 4.92 1.93 1.93
N THR A 57 5.69 0.87 1.64
CA THR A 57 5.24 -0.53 1.81
C THR A 57 4.96 -0.85 3.28
N LEU A 58 5.84 -0.40 4.19
CA LEU A 58 5.64 -0.58 5.63
C LEU A 58 4.40 0.18 6.12
N MET A 59 4.21 1.42 5.64
CA MET A 59 3.02 2.21 5.96
C MET A 59 1.74 1.51 5.51
N LEU A 60 1.72 1.00 4.27
CA LEU A 60 0.60 0.21 3.76
C LEU A 60 0.34 -1.01 4.64
N LEU A 61 1.37 -1.80 4.95
CA LEU A 61 1.25 -2.99 5.79
C LEU A 61 0.64 -2.66 7.15
N VAL A 62 1.12 -1.61 7.81
CA VAL A 62 0.58 -1.15 9.10
C VAL A 62 -0.90 -0.77 8.97
N PHE A 63 -1.27 -0.01 7.93
CA PHE A 63 -2.67 0.34 7.68
C PHE A 63 -3.56 -0.88 7.46
N LEU A 64 -3.11 -1.85 6.66
CA LEU A 64 -3.88 -3.07 6.39
C LEU A 64 -4.06 -3.94 7.65
N ILE A 65 -3.02 -4.06 8.47
CA ILE A 65 -3.11 -4.78 9.76
C ILE A 65 -4.09 -4.06 10.69
N VAL A 66 -3.98 -2.73 10.83
CA VAL A 66 -4.88 -1.94 11.69
C VAL A 66 -6.33 -2.06 11.21
N LEU A 67 -6.57 -1.96 9.90
CA LEU A 67 -7.90 -2.07 9.31
C LEU A 67 -8.47 -3.48 9.49
N GLY A 68 -7.66 -4.52 9.26
CA GLY A 68 -8.04 -5.93 9.37
C GLY A 68 -8.29 -6.40 10.80
N THR A 69 -7.62 -5.79 11.79
CA THR A 69 -7.70 -6.21 13.20
C THR A 69 -8.68 -5.39 14.04
N ARG A 70 -8.87 -4.10 13.74
CA ARG A 70 -9.76 -3.21 14.50
C ARG A 70 -11.22 -3.28 14.05
N VAL A 71 -11.49 -3.59 12.79
CA VAL A 71 -12.86 -3.68 12.28
C VAL A 71 -13.40 -5.09 12.52
N PRO A 72 -14.51 -5.25 13.28
CA PRO A 72 -15.16 -6.55 13.43
C PRO A 72 -15.56 -7.15 12.09
N ALA A 73 -15.43 -8.47 11.94
CA ALA A 73 -15.71 -9.18 10.69
C ALA A 73 -17.13 -8.97 10.16
N ASP A 74 -18.11 -8.72 11.03
CA ASP A 74 -19.50 -8.38 10.70
C ASP A 74 -19.68 -6.97 10.12
N ARG A 75 -18.71 -6.08 10.34
CA ARG A 75 -18.75 -4.69 9.89
C ARG A 75 -17.78 -4.40 8.75
N GLN A 76 -17.05 -5.40 8.27
CA GLN A 76 -16.14 -5.24 7.15
C GLN A 76 -16.93 -4.92 5.88
N ARG A 77 -16.61 -3.78 5.28
CA ARG A 77 -17.22 -3.25 4.06
C ARG A 77 -16.13 -2.71 3.17
N VAL A 78 -16.34 -2.78 1.85
CA VAL A 78 -15.49 -2.07 0.90
C VAL A 78 -15.79 -0.58 1.06
N SER A 79 -14.77 0.20 1.41
CA SER A 79 -14.86 1.64 1.60
C SER A 79 -13.80 2.32 0.72
N PRO A 80 -14.21 2.81 -0.47
CA PRO A 80 -13.30 3.53 -1.36
C PRO A 80 -12.67 4.76 -0.69
N GLY A 81 -13.39 5.43 0.21
CA GLY A 81 -12.86 6.57 0.97
C GLY A 81 -11.69 6.19 1.88
N VAL A 82 -11.74 5.02 2.53
CA VAL A 82 -10.62 4.51 3.34
C VAL A 82 -9.45 4.13 2.43
N ALA A 83 -9.70 3.45 1.31
CA ALA A 83 -8.66 3.12 0.36
C ALA A 83 -7.98 4.38 -0.20
N LEU A 84 -8.74 5.44 -0.47
CA LEU A 84 -8.21 6.72 -0.92
C LEU A 84 -7.32 7.35 0.16
N GLY A 85 -7.77 7.35 1.41
CA GLY A 85 -6.97 7.84 2.54
C GLY A 85 -5.64 7.08 2.70
N VAL A 86 -5.65 5.75 2.53
CA VAL A 86 -4.44 4.92 2.56
C VAL A 86 -3.53 5.24 1.37
N GLY A 87 -4.08 5.43 0.17
CA GLY A 87 -3.33 5.84 -1.02
C GLY A 87 -2.63 7.18 -0.83
N VAL A 88 -3.35 8.18 -0.33
CA VAL A 88 -2.80 9.51 0.00
C VAL A 88 -1.73 9.42 1.09
N ALA A 89 -1.95 8.60 2.13
CA ALA A 89 -0.96 8.40 3.18
C ALA A 89 0.33 7.76 2.65
N CYS A 90 0.23 6.73 1.81
CA CYS A 90 1.41 6.08 1.20
C CYS A 90 2.15 7.04 0.25
N TYR A 91 1.42 7.83 -0.53
CA TYR A 91 1.98 8.90 -1.36
C TYR A 91 2.78 9.92 -0.53
N ALA A 92 2.18 10.41 0.57
CA ALA A 92 2.83 11.37 1.45
C ALA A 92 4.06 10.78 2.15
N VAL A 93 3.98 9.53 2.64
CA VAL A 93 5.11 8.83 3.26
C VAL A 93 6.23 8.58 2.26
N TYR A 94 5.91 8.20 1.02
CA TYR A 94 6.91 8.01 -0.02
C TYR A 94 7.73 9.29 -0.25
N ALA A 95 7.07 10.44 -0.41
CA ALA A 95 7.75 11.73 -0.59
C ALA A 95 8.52 12.16 0.68
N ALA A 96 7.91 12.03 1.86
CA ALA A 96 8.56 12.40 3.12
C ALA A 96 9.78 11.52 3.43
N ALA A 97 9.72 10.22 3.12
CA ALA A 97 10.84 9.31 3.28
C ALA A 97 12.04 9.72 2.41
N GLY A 98 11.80 10.30 1.23
CA GLY A 98 12.86 10.85 0.37
C GLY A 98 13.59 12.03 1.03
N ALA A 99 12.83 12.97 1.61
CA ALA A 99 13.40 14.08 2.39
C ALA A 99 14.22 13.59 3.59
N VAL A 100 13.66 12.65 4.37
CA VAL A 100 14.32 12.12 5.57
C VAL A 100 15.60 11.36 5.20
N ALA A 101 15.52 10.41 4.26
CA ALA A 101 16.67 9.61 3.82
C ALA A 101 17.79 10.50 3.26
N GLY A 102 17.43 11.52 2.48
CA GLY A 102 18.38 12.49 1.94
C GLY A 102 19.05 13.33 3.03
N SER A 103 18.28 13.87 3.97
CA SER A 103 18.80 14.70 5.06
C SER A 103 19.75 13.95 6.01
N LEU A 104 19.55 12.64 6.17
CA LEU A 104 20.44 11.78 6.96
C LEU A 104 21.75 11.45 6.23
N ALA A 105 21.74 11.46 4.90
CA ALA A 105 22.91 11.14 4.08
C ALA A 105 23.88 12.33 3.97
N ASP A 106 23.38 13.57 3.95
CA ASP A 106 24.20 14.78 3.84
C ASP A 106 23.66 15.91 4.75
N PRO A 107 24.22 16.06 5.97
CA PRO A 107 23.80 17.06 6.94
C PRO A 107 24.03 18.51 6.49
N GLY A 108 24.85 18.74 5.45
CA GLY A 108 25.25 20.08 5.01
C GLY A 108 24.21 20.83 4.17
N GLY A 109 23.13 20.17 3.74
CA GLY A 109 22.15 20.74 2.81
C GLY A 109 20.71 20.24 2.95
N PRO A 110 20.07 20.33 4.14
CA PRO A 110 18.73 19.79 4.37
C PRO A 110 17.65 20.42 3.47
N LEU A 111 17.84 21.69 3.09
CA LEU A 111 16.93 22.41 2.19
C LEU A 111 16.81 21.74 0.81
N ARG A 112 17.91 21.18 0.27
CA ARG A 112 17.93 20.47 -1.02
C ARG A 112 17.00 19.26 -1.01
N TYR A 113 17.02 18.49 0.07
CA TYR A 113 16.21 17.27 0.21
C TYR A 113 14.74 17.55 0.48
N VAL A 114 14.44 18.67 1.14
CA VAL A 114 13.07 19.16 1.28
C VAL A 114 12.53 19.59 -0.09
N LEU A 115 13.30 20.36 -0.87
CA LEU A 115 12.93 20.74 -2.24
C LEU A 115 12.79 19.53 -3.17
N PHE A 116 13.66 18.54 -3.05
CA PHE A 116 13.54 17.25 -3.75
C PHE A 116 12.22 16.55 -3.41
N ALA A 117 11.85 16.47 -2.13
CA ALA A 117 10.59 15.86 -1.74
C ALA A 117 9.37 16.62 -2.31
N PHE A 118 9.42 17.94 -2.36
CA PHE A 118 8.39 18.75 -3.01
C PHE A 118 8.32 18.52 -4.53
N ALA A 119 9.47 18.41 -5.20
CA ALA A 119 9.50 18.05 -6.62
C ALA A 119 8.94 16.64 -6.86
N GLN A 120 9.25 15.70 -5.97
CA GLN A 120 8.79 14.31 -6.05
C GLN A 120 7.29 14.16 -5.79
N LEU A 121 6.67 15.04 -5.00
CA LEU A 121 5.21 15.07 -4.83
C LEU A 121 4.48 15.23 -6.19
N GLY A 122 5.01 16.05 -7.10
CA GLY A 122 4.47 16.18 -8.45
C GLY A 122 4.88 15.05 -9.41
N GLY A 123 5.82 14.21 -9.00
CA GLY A 123 6.41 13.17 -9.82
C GLY A 123 5.50 11.96 -10.04
N TRP A 124 5.58 11.40 -11.24
CA TRP A 124 4.91 10.14 -11.57
C TRP A 124 5.22 8.98 -10.61
N PRO A 125 6.42 8.84 -9.98
CA PRO A 125 6.70 7.74 -9.05
C PRO A 125 5.87 7.82 -7.77
N ALA A 126 5.66 9.03 -7.24
CA ALA A 126 4.82 9.21 -6.05
C ALA A 126 3.36 8.91 -6.38
N ILE A 127 2.86 9.42 -7.52
CA ILE A 127 1.49 9.19 -7.98
C ILE A 127 1.22 7.69 -8.16
N THR A 128 2.12 6.97 -8.82
CA THR A 128 2.00 5.52 -9.02
C THR A 128 2.03 4.75 -7.70
N ALA A 129 2.89 5.13 -6.74
CA ALA A 129 2.90 4.54 -5.40
C ALA A 129 1.56 4.74 -4.65
N GLY A 130 0.94 5.91 -4.78
CA GLY A 130 -0.38 6.20 -4.22
C GLY A 130 -1.52 5.41 -4.88
N ILE A 131 -1.53 5.35 -6.21
CA ILE A 131 -2.53 4.60 -7.00
C ILE A 131 -2.43 3.10 -6.71
N ALA A 132 -1.22 2.54 -6.68
CA ALA A 132 -1.02 1.13 -6.36
C ALA A 132 -1.52 0.82 -4.94
N ALA A 133 -1.27 1.69 -3.97
CA ALA A 133 -1.73 1.51 -2.59
C ALA A 133 -3.26 1.55 -2.50
N PHE A 134 -3.90 2.46 -3.24
CA PHE A 134 -5.35 2.53 -3.37
C PHE A 134 -5.94 1.21 -3.91
N VAL A 135 -5.42 0.73 -5.04
CA VAL A 135 -5.89 -0.51 -5.68
C VAL A 135 -5.69 -1.72 -4.79
N VAL A 136 -4.51 -1.88 -4.19
CA VAL A 136 -4.20 -2.99 -3.29
C VAL A 136 -5.11 -2.97 -2.05
N THR A 137 -5.39 -1.79 -1.50
CA THR A 137 -6.30 -1.65 -0.35
C THR A 137 -7.73 -2.05 -0.71
N LEU A 138 -8.21 -1.71 -1.90
CA LEU A 138 -9.53 -2.16 -2.38
C LEU A 138 -9.58 -3.69 -2.54
N LEU A 139 -8.56 -4.28 -3.16
CA LEU A 139 -8.47 -5.73 -3.31
C LEU A 139 -8.43 -6.43 -1.96
N PHE A 140 -7.66 -5.92 -1.01
CA PHE A 140 -7.62 -6.42 0.36
C PHE A 140 -8.99 -6.40 1.04
N GLN A 141 -9.70 -5.27 0.95
CA GLN A 141 -11.06 -5.15 1.49
C GLN A 141 -12.03 -6.13 0.81
N LEU A 142 -11.93 -6.29 -0.51
CA LEU A 142 -12.77 -7.23 -1.27
C LEU A 142 -12.56 -8.68 -0.82
N VAL A 143 -11.31 -9.10 -0.61
CA VAL A 143 -10.98 -10.45 -0.14
C VAL A 143 -11.55 -10.70 1.26
N LEU A 144 -11.41 -9.74 2.18
CA LEU A 144 -11.97 -9.86 3.53
C LEU A 144 -13.50 -9.93 3.51
N VAL A 145 -14.14 -9.03 2.76
CA VAL A 145 -15.62 -9.00 2.63
C VAL A 145 -16.13 -10.30 2.01
N GLY A 146 -15.46 -10.81 0.97
CA GLY A 146 -15.82 -12.08 0.33
C GLY A 146 -15.78 -13.25 1.31
N ARG A 147 -14.72 -13.34 2.12
CA ARG A 147 -14.58 -14.38 3.14
C ARG A 147 -15.67 -14.29 4.23
N PHE A 148 -15.94 -13.09 4.74
CA PHE A 148 -16.85 -12.92 5.88
C PHE A 148 -18.34 -12.85 5.50
N ARG A 149 -18.70 -12.57 4.24
CA ARG A 149 -20.07 -12.74 3.76
C ARG A 149 -20.45 -14.20 3.56
N GLN A 150 -19.50 -15.09 3.26
CA GLN A 150 -19.73 -16.53 3.13
C GLN A 150 -19.84 -17.23 4.50
N ARG A 151 -20.60 -16.65 5.43
CA ARG A 151 -20.70 -17.06 6.84
C ARG A 151 -21.35 -18.43 7.10
N GLY A 152 -21.66 -19.19 6.06
CA GLY A 152 -22.11 -20.57 6.16
C GLY A 152 -21.12 -21.51 5.51
N ARG A 153 -20.96 -22.72 6.07
CA ARG A 153 -20.44 -23.85 5.30
C ARG A 153 -21.21 -23.89 3.96
N PRO A 154 -20.56 -24.18 2.82
CA PRO A 154 -21.29 -24.45 1.60
C PRO A 154 -22.32 -25.54 1.91
N ARG A 155 -23.59 -25.15 2.06
CA ARG A 155 -24.68 -26.09 2.30
C ARG A 155 -25.11 -26.57 0.94
N TRP A 156 -25.03 -27.87 0.74
CA TRP A 156 -25.57 -28.48 -0.45
C TRP A 156 -27.08 -28.30 -0.50
N PRO A 157 -27.71 -28.36 -1.69
CA PRO A 157 -29.14 -28.14 -1.82
C PRO A 157 -30.01 -29.00 -0.90
N TRP A 158 -29.53 -30.19 -0.52
CA TRP A 158 -30.18 -31.14 0.37
C TRP A 158 -29.87 -30.95 1.87
N GLU A 159 -29.06 -29.96 2.26
CA GLU A 159 -28.82 -29.56 3.66
C GLU A 159 -29.68 -28.34 4.07
N ARG A 160 -30.63 -27.95 3.21
CA ARG A 160 -31.65 -26.98 3.55
C ARG A 160 -32.78 -27.80 4.17
N ASP A 161 -33.04 -27.58 5.46
CA ASP A 161 -34.22 -28.15 6.09
C ASP A 161 -35.43 -27.56 5.35
N ASP A 162 -36.30 -28.40 4.80
CA ASP A 162 -37.43 -28.03 3.94
C ASP A 162 -38.56 -27.28 4.69
N ASP A 163 -38.28 -26.69 5.86
CA ASP A 163 -39.24 -26.13 6.81
C ASP A 163 -39.19 -24.58 6.93
N GLU A 164 -38.93 -23.85 5.84
CA GLU A 164 -39.20 -22.39 5.72
C GLU A 164 -40.04 -22.03 4.49
#